data_AF-A0A0G4F254-F1
#
_entry.id   AF-A0A0G4F254-F1
#
_cell.length_a   1.000
_cell.length_b   1.000
_cell.length_c   1.000
_cell.angle_alpha   90.00
_cell.angle_beta   90.00
_cell.angle_gamma   90.00
#
_symmetry.space_group_name_H-M   'P 1'
#
loop_
_entity.id
_entity.type
_entity.pdbx_description
1 polymer ?
#
loop_
_entity_poly.entity_id
_entity_poly.type
_entity_poly.pdbx_seq_one_letter_code
_entity_poly.pdbx_strand_id
1 'polypeptide(L)'
;MSATPVHQYESVDRERVGIMETMKASTHVMRTEPYVFGGQRWPVVLSLLIPIGTLVALLTTAENPQQYVELPIYYRVVLGLHAFYFLSAQLCYELFPDGMCVYVTRNPSGRVPRDNNSWAIHFVAGDLMFTTASYYIILAIQNRAPIFALMVPIVQCAYNFRNDIVWMAGWFSPETPKTNVNPFALGDAAFIWAFMVVYIVHYVLATTSSYY
;
A
#
# COMPACT_ATOMS: atom_id res chain seq x y z
N MET A 1 -26.61 19.88 -44.76
CA MET A 1 -26.09 18.89 -43.79
C MET A 1 -24.66 18.59 -44.19
N SER A 2 -23.68 19.24 -43.56
CA SER A 2 -22.25 19.01 -43.82
C SER A 2 -21.74 17.90 -42.91
N ALA A 3 -21.17 16.84 -43.49
CA ALA A 3 -20.52 15.77 -42.74
C ALA A 3 -19.25 16.31 -42.07
N THR A 4 -19.16 16.14 -40.76
CA THR A 4 -17.98 16.42 -39.95
C THR A 4 -16.85 15.47 -40.37
N PRO A 5 -15.61 15.96 -40.56
CA PRO A 5 -14.52 15.08 -40.94
C PRO A 5 -14.20 14.11 -39.79
N VAL A 6 -14.15 12.83 -40.12
CA VAL A 6 -13.61 11.77 -39.26
C VAL A 6 -12.13 12.07 -39.06
N HIS A 7 -11.75 12.46 -37.85
CA HIS A 7 -10.33 12.54 -37.48
C HIS A 7 -9.69 11.17 -37.70
N GLN A 8 -8.85 11.06 -38.72
CA GLN A 8 -7.87 9.98 -38.83
C GLN A 8 -7.00 10.08 -37.57
N TYR A 9 -7.14 9.12 -36.67
CA TYR A 9 -6.12 8.87 -35.68
C TYR A 9 -4.91 8.36 -36.44
N GLU A 10 -3.97 9.25 -36.72
CA GLU A 10 -2.62 8.87 -37.12
C GLU A 10 -2.13 7.80 -36.15
N SER A 11 -1.71 6.67 -36.70
CA SER A 11 -1.06 5.60 -35.96
C SER A 11 0.19 6.18 -35.33
N VAL A 12 0.09 6.60 -34.08
CA VAL A 12 1.25 6.92 -33.26
C VAL A 12 2.09 5.66 -33.25
N ASP A 13 3.23 5.71 -33.94
CA ASP A 13 4.24 4.67 -33.89
C ASP A 13 4.54 4.42 -32.42
N ARG A 14 4.04 3.28 -31.91
CA ARG A 14 4.38 2.78 -30.59
C ARG A 14 5.81 2.25 -30.66
N GLU A 15 6.76 3.15 -30.90
CA GLU A 15 8.16 2.88 -30.65
C GLU A 15 8.25 2.39 -29.21
N ARG A 16 8.94 1.25 -29.04
CA ARG A 16 9.16 0.65 -27.74
C ARG A 16 9.87 1.69 -26.89
N VAL A 17 9.14 2.36 -26.00
CA VAL A 17 9.71 3.23 -24.98
C VAL A 17 10.76 2.39 -24.27
N GLY A 18 12.02 2.69 -24.53
CA GLY A 18 13.14 1.94 -23.99
C GLY A 18 13.18 2.14 -22.48
N ILE A 19 13.72 1.15 -21.77
CA ILE A 19 13.89 1.21 -20.30
C ILE A 19 14.51 2.54 -19.85
N MET A 20 15.46 3.07 -20.64
CA MET A 20 16.12 4.34 -20.37
C MET A 20 15.19 5.55 -20.48
N GLU A 21 14.26 5.56 -21.43
CA GLU A 21 13.27 6.63 -21.60
C GLU A 21 12.21 6.55 -20.51
N THR A 22 11.80 5.34 -20.12
CA THR A 22 10.94 5.14 -18.94
C THR A 22 11.64 5.65 -17.67
N MET A 23 12.91 5.32 -17.45
CA MET A 23 13.68 5.82 -16.29
C MET A 23 13.83 7.34 -16.31
N LYS A 24 14.08 7.95 -17.48
CA LYS A 24 14.12 9.41 -17.65
C LYS A 24 12.76 10.05 -17.36
N ALA A 25 11.68 9.46 -17.86
CA ALA A 25 10.32 9.92 -17.58
C ALA A 25 9.98 9.81 -16.08
N SER A 26 10.27 8.67 -15.44
CA SER A 26 10.05 8.49 -14.00
C SER A 26 10.88 9.47 -13.16
N THR A 27 12.16 9.69 -13.50
CA THR A 27 13.00 10.67 -12.80
C THR A 27 12.58 12.11 -13.07
N HIS A 28 12.04 12.42 -14.26
CA HIS A 28 11.47 13.72 -14.58
C HIS A 28 10.19 13.96 -13.77
N VAL A 29 9.25 13.01 -13.74
CA VAL A 29 8.04 13.05 -12.89
C VAL A 29 8.41 13.23 -11.42
N MET A 30 9.41 12.49 -10.92
CA MET A 30 9.96 12.68 -9.58
C MET A 30 10.63 14.04 -9.36
N ARG A 31 10.90 14.82 -10.40
CA ARG A 31 11.52 16.15 -10.30
C ARG A 31 10.53 17.28 -10.47
N THR A 32 9.55 17.13 -11.36
CA THR A 32 8.69 18.22 -11.85
C THR A 32 7.29 18.19 -11.30
N GLU A 33 6.76 17.02 -10.91
CA GLU A 33 5.43 16.99 -10.33
C GLU A 33 5.48 17.65 -8.93
N PRO A 34 4.58 18.61 -8.64
CA PRO A 34 4.43 19.14 -7.30
C PRO A 34 4.02 17.97 -6.40
N TYR A 35 4.98 17.49 -5.62
CA TYR A 35 4.67 16.48 -4.63
C TYR A 35 3.59 17.02 -3.72
N VAL A 36 2.74 16.08 -3.31
CA VAL A 36 1.85 16.09 -2.15
C VAL A 36 2.42 16.88 -0.94
N PHE A 37 3.75 16.95 -0.83
CA PHE A 37 4.50 17.51 0.29
C PHE A 37 5.12 18.90 0.04
N GLY A 38 4.62 19.70 -0.91
CA GLY A 38 5.04 21.10 -1.07
C GLY A 38 6.55 21.28 -1.33
N GLY A 39 7.18 20.33 -2.03
CA GLY A 39 8.61 20.35 -2.35
C GLY A 39 9.55 19.67 -1.32
N GLN A 40 9.07 19.30 -0.13
CA GLN A 40 9.89 18.60 0.87
C GLN A 40 9.78 17.08 0.71
N ARG A 41 10.83 16.46 0.16
CA ARG A 41 10.89 15.00 -0.09
C ARG A 41 11.31 14.19 1.13
N TRP A 42 12.02 14.84 2.05
CA TRP A 42 12.62 14.16 3.20
C TRP A 42 11.60 13.51 4.14
N PRO A 43 10.43 14.07 4.46
CA PRO A 43 9.44 13.39 5.31
C PRO A 43 8.94 12.07 4.71
N VAL A 44 8.76 12.02 3.39
CA VAL A 44 8.34 10.80 2.65
C VAL A 44 9.42 9.73 2.73
N VAL A 45 10.68 10.13 2.52
CA VAL A 45 11.84 9.23 2.56
C VAL A 45 12.11 8.75 3.99
N LEU A 46 12.09 9.65 4.97
CA LEU A 46 12.31 9.32 6.37
C LEU A 46 11.20 8.44 6.93
N SER A 47 9.95 8.61 6.48
CA SER A 47 8.86 7.72 6.90
C SER A 47 9.01 6.30 6.35
N LEU A 48 9.71 6.08 5.22
CA LEU A 48 10.06 4.72 4.77
C LEU A 48 11.00 3.99 5.74
N LEU A 49 11.70 4.70 6.62
CA LEU A 49 12.50 4.08 7.67
C LEU A 49 11.64 3.32 8.68
N ILE A 50 10.33 3.60 8.78
CA ILE A 50 9.41 2.87 9.67
C ILE A 50 9.31 1.40 9.26
N PRO A 51 8.78 1.04 8.06
CA PRO A 51 8.68 -0.36 7.66
C PRO A 51 10.05 -1.04 7.52
N ILE A 52 11.09 -0.33 7.07
CA ILE A 52 12.46 -0.87 6.98
C ILE A 52 13.01 -1.19 8.37
N GLY A 53 12.88 -0.26 9.32
CA GLY A 53 13.31 -0.45 10.70
C GLY A 53 12.55 -1.56 11.39
N THR A 54 11.24 -1.68 11.16
CA THR A 54 10.43 -2.80 11.64
C THR A 54 10.95 -4.13 11.10
N LEU A 55 11.21 -4.25 9.79
CA LEU A 55 11.76 -5.49 9.21
C LEU A 55 13.12 -5.85 9.82
N VAL A 56 14.03 -4.87 9.95
CA VAL A 56 15.34 -5.09 10.57
C VAL A 56 15.18 -5.56 12.01
N ALA A 57 14.33 -4.91 12.81
CA ALA A 57 14.08 -5.29 14.19
C ALA A 57 13.54 -6.73 14.30
N LEU A 58 12.58 -7.11 13.46
CA LEU A 58 12.07 -8.48 13.40
C LEU A 58 13.18 -9.47 13.04
N LEU A 59 13.94 -9.22 11.98
CA LEU A 59 15.06 -10.09 11.57
C LEU A 59 16.11 -10.25 12.68
N THR A 60 16.42 -9.19 13.43
CA THR A 60 17.40 -9.25 14.53
C THR A 60 16.88 -9.94 15.79
N THR A 61 15.57 -10.03 15.96
CA THR A 61 14.94 -10.67 17.14
C THR A 61 14.58 -12.13 16.91
N ALA A 62 14.55 -12.59 15.65
CA ALA A 62 14.38 -14.00 15.32
C ALA A 62 15.72 -14.74 15.32
N GLU A 63 15.96 -15.60 16.31
CA GLU A 63 17.15 -16.46 16.33
C GLU A 63 17.18 -17.46 15.17
N ASN A 64 16.02 -18.05 14.85
CA ASN A 64 15.85 -18.99 13.75
C ASN A 64 14.60 -18.65 12.93
N PRO A 65 14.71 -17.74 11.95
CA PRO A 65 13.57 -17.31 11.13
C PRO A 65 12.87 -18.46 10.38
N GLN A 66 13.55 -19.58 10.15
CA GLN A 66 13.04 -20.76 9.43
C GLN A 66 12.30 -21.74 10.34
N GLN A 67 12.39 -21.58 11.67
CA GLN A 67 11.68 -22.42 12.61
C GLN A 67 10.16 -22.29 12.43
N TYR A 68 9.48 -23.44 12.39
CA TYR A 68 8.02 -23.49 12.31
C TYR A 68 7.39 -23.27 13.68
N VAL A 69 6.37 -22.42 13.73
CA VAL A 69 5.60 -22.09 14.93
C VAL A 69 4.11 -22.30 14.68
N GLU A 70 3.37 -22.60 15.75
CA GLU A 70 1.92 -22.81 15.71
C GLU A 70 1.18 -21.49 15.45
N LEU A 71 0.17 -21.54 14.60
CA LEU A 71 -0.73 -20.43 14.30
C LEU A 71 -2.06 -20.65 15.03
N PRO A 72 -2.26 -20.00 16.19
CA PRO A 72 -3.48 -20.17 16.97
C PRO A 72 -4.69 -19.60 16.23
N ILE A 73 -5.89 -20.04 16.61
CA ILE A 73 -7.15 -19.66 15.94
C ILE A 73 -7.32 -18.13 15.88
N TYR A 74 -7.00 -17.41 16.96
CA TYR A 74 -7.14 -15.94 16.99
C TYR A 74 -6.28 -15.26 15.90
N TYR A 75 -5.05 -15.73 15.71
CA TYR A 75 -4.13 -15.16 14.71
C TYR A 75 -4.63 -15.42 13.29
N ARG A 76 -5.11 -16.65 13.04
CA ARG A 76 -5.68 -17.06 11.75
C ARG A 76 -6.96 -16.31 11.41
N VAL A 77 -7.84 -16.09 12.38
CA VAL A 77 -9.05 -15.27 12.20
C VAL A 77 -8.66 -13.84 11.83
N VAL A 78 -7.69 -13.23 12.53
CA VAL A 78 -7.21 -11.88 12.23
C VAL A 78 -6.59 -11.79 10.84
N LEU A 79 -5.79 -12.77 10.41
CA LEU A 79 -5.31 -12.86 9.03
C LEU A 79 -6.45 -12.92 8.02
N GLY A 80 -7.48 -13.74 8.27
CA GLY A 80 -8.64 -13.84 7.38
C GLY A 80 -9.41 -12.52 7.26
N LEU A 81 -9.65 -11.83 8.38
CA LEU A 81 -10.30 -10.52 8.40
C LEU A 81 -9.45 -9.47 7.66
N HIS A 82 -8.14 -9.47 7.88
CA HIS A 82 -7.23 -8.55 7.22
C HIS A 82 -7.15 -8.82 5.71
N ALA A 83 -7.15 -10.09 5.29
CA ALA A 83 -7.21 -10.44 3.88
C ALA A 83 -8.52 -9.96 3.23
N PHE A 84 -9.65 -10.15 3.90
CA PHE A 84 -10.94 -9.66 3.41
C PHE A 84 -10.96 -8.14 3.27
N TYR A 85 -10.33 -7.43 4.21
CA TYR A 85 -10.15 -5.98 4.11
C TYR A 85 -9.36 -5.60 2.84
N PHE A 86 -8.24 -6.27 2.54
CA PHE A 86 -7.46 -5.99 1.33
C PHE A 86 -8.13 -6.41 0.03
N LEU A 87 -8.87 -7.52 0.01
CA LEU A 87 -9.70 -7.87 -1.15
C LEU A 87 -10.79 -6.82 -1.40
N SER A 88 -11.41 -6.31 -0.34
CA SER A 88 -12.41 -5.25 -0.44
C SER A 88 -11.78 -3.96 -0.95
N ALA A 89 -10.61 -3.58 -0.41
CA ALA A 89 -9.86 -2.42 -0.89
C ALA A 89 -9.48 -2.55 -2.37
N GLN A 90 -9.05 -3.75 -2.79
CA GLN A 90 -8.75 -4.04 -4.19
C GLN A 90 -9.95 -3.82 -5.10
N LEU A 91 -11.07 -4.47 -4.77
CA LEU A 91 -12.31 -4.32 -5.52
C LEU A 91 -12.74 -2.85 -5.59
N CYS A 92 -12.58 -2.10 -4.51
CA CYS A 92 -12.90 -0.69 -4.51
C CYS A 92 -11.96 0.13 -5.41
N TYR A 93 -10.66 -0.17 -5.47
CA TYR A 93 -9.73 0.51 -6.39
C TYR A 93 -10.06 0.23 -7.86
N GLU A 94 -10.49 -0.99 -8.18
CA GLU A 94 -10.85 -1.37 -9.56
C GLU A 94 -12.25 -0.88 -9.98
N LEU A 95 -13.26 -1.05 -9.12
CA LEU A 95 -14.66 -0.74 -9.44
C LEU A 95 -15.01 0.74 -9.22
N PHE A 96 -14.36 1.36 -8.25
CA PHE A 96 -14.61 2.74 -7.84
C PHE A 96 -13.30 3.52 -7.78
N PRO A 97 -12.58 3.68 -8.91
CA PRO A 97 -11.34 4.43 -8.96
C PRO A 97 -11.50 5.87 -8.43
N ASP A 98 -12.72 6.42 -8.51
CA ASP A 98 -13.08 7.74 -7.98
C ASP A 98 -13.76 7.72 -6.59
N GLY A 99 -14.10 6.53 -6.06
CA GLY A 99 -14.96 6.37 -4.88
C GLY A 99 -14.21 6.15 -3.57
N MET A 100 -12.99 5.61 -3.61
CA MET A 100 -12.13 5.52 -2.43
C MET A 100 -11.35 6.82 -2.29
N CYS A 101 -11.53 7.47 -1.16
CA CYS A 101 -11.00 8.76 -0.72
C CYS A 101 -9.46 8.90 -0.70
N VAL A 102 -8.73 8.41 -1.70
CA VAL A 102 -7.37 8.86 -2.01
C VAL A 102 -7.50 10.18 -2.75
N TYR A 103 -7.96 11.21 -2.02
CA TYR A 103 -8.09 12.60 -2.47
C TYR A 103 -6.75 13.25 -2.85
N VAL A 104 -5.65 12.51 -2.71
CA VAL A 104 -4.29 13.04 -2.84
C VAL A 104 -4.00 13.65 -4.21
N THR A 105 -4.77 13.30 -5.24
CA THR A 105 -4.69 13.94 -6.57
C THR A 105 -6.06 14.06 -7.22
N ARG A 106 -7.02 14.74 -6.58
CA ARG A 106 -8.28 15.03 -7.27
C ARG A 106 -8.05 16.04 -8.39
N ASN A 107 -8.31 15.65 -9.63
CA ASN A 107 -8.62 16.63 -10.67
C ASN A 107 -9.96 17.29 -10.29
N PRO A 108 -10.04 18.63 -10.17
CA PRO A 108 -11.27 19.34 -9.84
C PRO A 108 -12.45 19.01 -10.77
N SER A 109 -12.18 18.51 -11.98
CA SER A 109 -13.21 18.12 -12.93
C SER A 109 -13.79 16.71 -12.72
N GLY A 110 -13.35 15.96 -11.70
CA GLY A 110 -13.82 14.60 -11.41
C GLY A 110 -13.62 13.61 -12.56
N ARG A 111 -12.66 13.89 -13.46
CA ARG A 111 -12.33 13.01 -14.57
C ARG A 111 -11.19 12.11 -14.11
N VAL A 112 -11.42 10.80 -14.14
CA VAL A 112 -10.35 9.78 -14.16
C VAL A 112 -9.30 10.27 -15.15
N PRO A 113 -8.03 10.43 -14.74
CA PRO A 113 -6.99 10.82 -15.67
C PRO A 113 -7.02 9.83 -16.83
N ARG A 114 -7.20 10.32 -18.07
CA ARG A 114 -6.99 9.51 -19.29
C ARG A 114 -5.53 9.07 -19.45
N ASP A 115 -4.67 9.43 -18.51
CA ASP A 115 -3.25 9.16 -18.53
C ASP A 115 -2.99 7.76 -17.96
N ASN A 116 -2.30 6.94 -18.76
CA ASN A 116 -1.95 5.55 -18.45
C ASN A 116 -1.16 5.43 -17.15
N ASN A 117 -0.48 6.50 -16.72
CA ASN A 117 0.32 6.50 -15.49
C ASN A 117 -0.53 6.42 -14.21
N SER A 118 -1.62 7.18 -14.12
CA SER A 118 -2.51 7.11 -12.96
C SER A 118 -3.25 5.77 -12.94
N TRP A 119 -3.67 5.29 -14.11
CA TRP A 119 -4.27 3.97 -14.28
C TRP A 119 -3.33 2.85 -13.83
N ALA A 120 -2.05 2.88 -14.23
CA ALA A 120 -1.05 1.92 -13.81
C ALA A 120 -0.80 1.94 -12.29
N ILE A 121 -0.82 3.11 -11.65
CA ILE A 121 -0.65 3.22 -10.19
C ILE A 121 -1.80 2.54 -9.45
N HIS A 122 -3.06 2.73 -9.89
CA HIS A 122 -4.22 2.10 -9.27
C HIS A 122 -4.22 0.57 -9.42
N PHE A 123 -3.89 0.06 -10.62
CA PHE A 123 -3.80 -1.39 -10.84
C PHE A 123 -2.62 -2.02 -10.10
N VAL A 124 -1.45 -1.37 -10.05
CA VAL A 124 -0.30 -1.88 -9.30
C VAL A 124 -0.58 -1.90 -7.80
N ALA A 125 -1.16 -0.82 -7.25
CA ALA A 125 -1.59 -0.81 -5.86
C ALA A 125 -2.59 -1.94 -5.58
N GLY A 126 -3.48 -2.17 -6.54
CA GLY A 126 -4.46 -3.21 -6.47
C GLY A 126 -3.92 -4.63 -6.48
N ASP A 127 -3.04 -4.94 -7.42
CA ASP A 127 -2.34 -6.22 -7.52
C ASP A 127 -1.54 -6.51 -6.26
N LEU A 128 -0.92 -5.48 -5.66
CA LEU A 128 -0.22 -5.60 -4.38
C LEU A 128 -1.18 -5.95 -3.23
N MET A 129 -2.36 -5.31 -3.15
CA MET A 129 -3.38 -5.64 -2.15
C MET A 129 -3.89 -7.06 -2.33
N PHE A 130 -4.19 -7.47 -3.57
CA PHE A 130 -4.63 -8.83 -3.88
C PHE A 130 -3.58 -9.90 -3.54
N THR A 131 -2.31 -9.66 -3.92
CA THR A 131 -1.20 -10.58 -3.63
C THR A 131 -1.00 -10.73 -2.13
N THR A 132 -1.06 -9.62 -1.40
CA THR A 132 -0.94 -9.61 0.07
C THR A 132 -2.13 -10.32 0.73
N ALA A 133 -3.35 -10.08 0.27
CA ALA A 133 -4.54 -10.78 0.77
C ALA A 133 -4.45 -12.29 0.53
N SER A 134 -4.01 -12.69 -0.65
CA SER A 134 -3.80 -14.10 -1.01
C SER A 134 -2.80 -14.76 -0.06
N TYR A 135 -1.69 -14.08 0.22
CA TYR A 135 -0.70 -14.53 1.20
C TYR A 135 -1.31 -14.69 2.61
N TYR A 136 -2.10 -13.72 3.08
CA TYR A 136 -2.78 -13.83 4.38
C TYR A 136 -3.79 -14.97 4.43
N ILE A 137 -4.55 -15.23 3.37
CA ILE A 137 -5.48 -16.36 3.29
C ILE A 137 -4.71 -17.68 3.38
N ILE A 138 -3.62 -17.82 2.62
CA ILE A 138 -2.76 -19.01 2.66
C ILE A 138 -2.27 -19.23 4.08
N LEU A 139 -1.77 -18.19 4.74
CA LEU A 139 -1.28 -18.27 6.12
C LEU A 139 -2.40 -18.57 7.12
N ALA A 140 -3.60 -18.02 6.91
CA ALA A 140 -4.78 -18.23 7.77
C ALA A 140 -5.29 -19.68 7.77
N ILE A 141 -5.11 -20.42 6.66
CA ILE A 141 -5.52 -21.82 6.58
C ILE A 141 -4.45 -22.81 7.08
N GLN A 142 -3.20 -22.36 7.25
CA GLN A 142 -2.15 -23.21 7.83
C GLN A 142 -2.32 -23.33 9.35
N ASN A 143 -1.90 -24.47 9.92
CA ASN A 143 -1.76 -24.60 11.38
C ASN A 143 -0.37 -24.17 11.87
N ARG A 144 0.64 -24.20 11.00
CA ARG A 144 2.03 -23.82 11.31
C ARG A 144 2.65 -23.05 10.16
N ALA A 145 3.56 -22.14 10.46
CA ALA A 145 4.37 -21.45 9.46
C ALA A 145 5.76 -21.11 10.00
N PRO A 146 6.76 -20.89 9.13
CA PRO A 146 8.06 -20.42 9.59
C PRO A 146 7.97 -19.00 10.17
N ILE A 147 8.79 -18.65 11.15
CA ILE A 147 8.78 -17.34 11.82
C ILE A 147 8.88 -16.17 10.83
N PHE A 148 9.68 -16.28 9.77
CA PHE A 148 9.79 -15.21 8.77
C PHE A 148 8.46 -14.90 8.09
N ALA A 149 7.55 -15.87 7.98
CA ALA A 149 6.23 -15.66 7.41
C ALA A 149 5.37 -14.73 8.29
N LEU A 150 5.57 -14.73 9.59
CA LEU A 150 4.88 -13.86 10.54
C LEU A 150 5.34 -12.40 10.45
N MET A 151 6.50 -12.15 9.83
CA MET A 151 7.04 -10.78 9.67
C MET A 151 6.25 -9.99 8.64
N VAL A 152 5.75 -10.66 7.59
CA VAL A 152 5.06 -9.99 6.46
C VAL A 152 3.83 -9.19 6.93
N PRO A 153 2.90 -9.75 7.73
CA PRO A 153 1.77 -8.97 8.25
C PRO A 153 2.19 -7.77 9.10
N ILE A 154 3.27 -7.88 9.88
CA ILE A 154 3.76 -6.79 10.74
C ILE A 154 4.37 -5.67 9.90
N VAL A 155 5.23 -6.01 8.93
CA VAL A 155 5.87 -5.03 8.04
C VAL A 155 4.84 -4.30 7.19
N GLN A 156 3.82 -5.03 6.73
CA GLN A 156 2.71 -4.45 5.99
C GLN A 156 1.91 -3.47 6.88
N CYS A 157 1.57 -3.86 8.12
CA CYS A 157 0.92 -2.95 9.07
C CYS A 157 1.79 -1.72 9.36
N ALA A 158 3.11 -1.86 9.48
CA ALA A 158 4.03 -0.74 9.68
C ALA A 158 4.08 0.20 8.46
N TYR A 159 3.93 -0.34 7.25
CA TYR A 159 3.78 0.46 6.03
C TYR A 159 2.45 1.23 6.02
N ASN A 160 1.35 0.61 6.45
CA ASN A 160 0.06 1.29 6.60
C ASN A 160 0.09 2.35 7.71
N PHE A 161 0.71 2.08 8.86
CA PHE A 161 0.93 3.08 9.92
C PHE A 161 1.66 4.32 9.39
N ARG A 162 2.66 4.12 8.53
CA ARG A 162 3.33 5.23 7.83
C ARG A 162 2.36 6.02 6.93
N ASN A 163 1.49 5.34 6.19
CA ASN A 163 0.47 6.01 5.37
C ASN A 163 -0.55 6.75 6.22
N ASP A 164 -0.98 6.18 7.35
CA ASP A 164 -1.90 6.80 8.30
C ASP A 164 -1.31 8.09 8.87
N ILE A 165 -0.03 8.11 9.26
CA ILE A 165 0.64 9.34 9.69
C ILE A 165 0.58 10.39 8.58
N VAL A 166 0.87 9.99 7.34
CA VAL A 166 0.85 10.91 6.19
C VAL A 166 -0.56 11.45 5.94
N TRP A 167 -1.58 10.61 6.02
CA TRP A 167 -2.97 10.96 5.73
C TRP A 167 -3.66 11.71 6.88
N MET A 168 -3.34 11.38 8.13
CA MET A 168 -3.94 12.00 9.33
C MET A 168 -3.26 13.31 9.70
N ALA A 169 -1.94 13.43 9.52
CA ALA A 169 -1.24 14.65 9.94
C ALA A 169 -1.72 15.89 9.18
N GLY A 170 -2.33 15.74 7.99
CA GLY A 170 -2.89 16.82 7.16
C GLY A 170 -1.85 17.83 6.64
N TRP A 171 -0.70 17.95 7.30
CA TRP A 171 0.44 18.77 6.96
C TRP A 171 1.12 18.36 5.67
N PHE A 172 0.83 17.15 5.22
CA PHE A 172 1.38 16.50 4.05
C PHE A 172 0.39 16.39 2.90
N SER A 173 -0.81 17.00 2.98
CA SER A 173 -1.74 17.07 1.84
C SER A 173 -1.21 18.08 0.80
N PRO A 174 -1.29 17.80 -0.52
CA PRO A 174 -0.93 18.78 -1.56
C PRO A 174 -1.95 19.91 -1.64
N GLU A 175 -3.15 19.65 -1.13
CA GLU A 175 -4.32 20.50 -1.36
C GLU A 175 -4.15 21.81 -0.58
N THR A 176 -4.49 22.92 -1.24
CA THR A 176 -4.54 24.25 -0.64
C THR A 176 -5.96 24.80 -0.79
N PRO A 177 -6.69 25.12 0.31
CA PRO A 177 -6.26 24.98 1.70
C PRO A 177 -6.08 23.51 2.11
N LYS A 178 -5.17 23.25 3.07
CA LYS A 178 -4.95 21.91 3.60
C LYS A 178 -6.30 21.34 4.06
N THR A 179 -6.71 20.25 3.46
CA THR A 179 -7.96 19.58 3.81
C THR A 179 -7.87 18.93 5.18
N ASN A 180 -9.01 18.88 5.86
CA ASN A 180 -9.14 18.26 7.17
C ASN A 180 -8.78 16.76 7.10
N VAL A 181 -8.40 16.20 8.26
CA VAL A 181 -8.07 14.77 8.48
C VAL A 181 -8.96 13.86 7.63
N ASN A 182 -8.36 12.99 6.82
CA ASN A 182 -9.10 12.05 6.00
C ASN A 182 -9.82 11.02 6.90
N PRO A 183 -11.17 11.01 6.96
CA PRO A 183 -11.91 10.07 7.81
C PRO A 183 -11.62 8.60 7.46
N PHE A 184 -11.27 8.32 6.20
CA PHE A 184 -10.83 7.00 5.77
C PHE A 184 -9.55 6.56 6.50
N ALA A 185 -8.59 7.47 6.69
CA ALA A 185 -7.33 7.16 7.38
C ALA A 185 -7.55 6.84 8.86
N LEU A 186 -8.51 7.50 9.52
CA LEU A 186 -8.90 7.14 10.89
C LEU A 186 -9.53 5.74 10.95
N GLY A 187 -10.35 5.41 9.96
CA GLY A 187 -10.92 4.06 9.82
C GLY A 187 -9.85 3.00 9.58
N ASP A 188 -8.98 3.22 8.59
CA ASP A 188 -7.86 2.34 8.26
C ASP A 188 -6.97 2.10 9.48
N ALA A 189 -6.55 3.18 10.17
CA ALA A 189 -5.76 3.10 11.39
C ALA A 189 -6.44 2.26 12.49
N ALA A 190 -7.74 2.48 12.73
CA ALA A 190 -8.47 1.76 13.78
C ALA A 190 -8.50 0.24 13.53
N PHE A 191 -8.65 -0.19 12.28
CA PHE A 191 -8.66 -1.61 11.92
C PHE A 191 -7.25 -2.20 11.86
N ILE A 192 -6.34 -1.56 11.11
CA ILE A 192 -5.00 -2.08 10.84
C ILE A 192 -4.13 -2.10 12.10
N TRP A 193 -4.25 -1.11 12.98
CA TRP A 193 -3.42 -1.06 14.19
C TRP A 193 -3.83 -2.13 15.19
N ALA A 194 -5.14 -2.44 15.28
CA ALA A 194 -5.61 -3.55 16.08
C ALA A 194 -5.04 -4.89 15.59
N PHE A 195 -4.98 -5.10 14.27
CA PHE A 195 -4.35 -6.29 13.69
C PHE A 195 -2.84 -6.33 13.95
N MET A 196 -2.16 -5.19 13.83
CA MET A 196 -0.72 -5.06 14.11
C MET A 196 -0.37 -5.53 15.53
N VAL A 197 -1.16 -5.13 16.53
CA VAL A 197 -0.96 -5.57 17.93
C VAL A 197 -1.04 -7.09 18.03
N VAL A 198 -2.06 -7.72 17.43
CA VAL A 198 -2.21 -9.18 17.44
C VAL A 198 -1.00 -9.86 16.80
N TYR A 199 -0.51 -9.32 15.68
CA TYR A 199 0.64 -9.89 14.99
C TYR A 199 1.94 -9.78 15.79
N ILE A 200 2.20 -8.62 16.38
CA ILE A 200 3.40 -8.40 17.22
C ILE A 200 3.36 -9.30 18.45
N VAL A 201 2.21 -9.36 19.14
CA VAL A 201 2.06 -10.21 20.33
C VAL A 201 2.32 -11.67 19.99
N HIS A 202 1.72 -12.17 18.90
CA HIS A 202 1.93 -13.55 18.48
C HIS A 202 3.40 -13.81 18.07
N TYR A 203 4.01 -12.90 17.32
CA TYR A 203 5.41 -13.00 16.91
C TYR A 203 6.36 -13.07 18.11
N VAL A 204 6.21 -12.16 19.07
CA VAL A 204 7.03 -12.14 20.28
C VAL A 204 6.88 -13.46 21.04
N LEU A 205 5.64 -13.90 21.32
CA LEU A 205 5.39 -15.17 22.01
C LEU A 205 6.01 -16.37 21.28
N ALA A 206 5.92 -16.41 19.94
CA ALA A 206 6.47 -17.48 19.12
C ALA A 206 8.01 -17.51 19.16
N THR A 207 8.66 -16.34 19.13
CA THR A 207 10.12 -16.22 19.21
C THR A 207 10.67 -16.50 20.62
N THR A 208 9.94 -16.15 21.68
CA THR A 208 10.41 -16.35 23.07
C THR A 208 10.10 -17.75 23.63
N SER A 209 9.06 -18.42 23.14
CA SER A 209 8.68 -19.75 23.64
C SER A 209 9.58 -20.87 23.15
N SER A 210 10.53 -20.57 22.26
CA SER A 210 11.48 -21.53 21.68
C SER A 210 12.65 -21.89 22.61
N TYR A 211 12.70 -21.32 23.81
CA TYR A 211 13.72 -21.60 24.84
C TYR A 211 13.31 -22.64 25.90
N TYR A 212 12.16 -23.29 25.72
CA TYR A 212 11.69 -24.40 26.58
C TYR A 212 11.38 -25.63 25.75
#